data_AF-A0A2V6UZE5-F1
#
_entry.id   AF-A0A2V6UZE5-F1
#
_cell.length_a   1.000
_cell.length_b   1.000
_cell.length_c   1.000
_cell.angle_alpha   90.00
_cell.angle_beta   90.00
_cell.angle_gamma   90.00
#
_symmetry.space_group_name_H-M   'P 1'
#
loop_
_entity.id
_entity.type
_entity.pdbx_description
1 polymer ?
#
loop_
_entity_poly.entity_id
_entity_poly.type
_entity_poly.pdbx_seq_one_letter_code
_entity_poly.pdbx_strand_id
1 'polypeptide(L)'
;MLPVVADREVTLREYADRWLEVVKSEIEPATWRNYRERLNNHILPTLGRLKLREVRRRHIKALLNDKRAQGHAPNGVRMMKAALSSLLTDAVDDEIIESNPALQVGRKKKRWLVSRPGLEPGTP
;
A
#
# COMPACT_ATOMS: atom_id res chain seq x y z
N MET A 1 -23.46 12.80 -18.67
CA MET A 1 -23.44 11.37 -18.27
C MET A 1 -22.00 11.04 -17.93
N LEU A 2 -21.65 10.90 -16.66
CA LEU A 2 -20.28 10.60 -16.24
C LEU A 2 -19.96 9.12 -16.56
N PRO A 3 -18.78 8.80 -17.09
CA PRO A 3 -18.44 7.45 -17.54
C PRO A 3 -18.08 6.54 -16.36
N VAL A 4 -19.08 6.16 -15.54
CA VAL A 4 -18.92 5.25 -14.39
C VAL A 4 -18.39 3.85 -14.78
N VAL A 5 -18.45 3.52 -16.07
CA VAL A 5 -18.02 2.20 -16.59
C VAL A 5 -16.50 2.08 -16.67
N ALA A 6 -15.78 3.17 -16.93
CA ALA A 6 -14.32 3.13 -17.07
C ALA A 6 -13.66 2.72 -15.74
N ASP A 7 -14.06 3.34 -14.62
CA ASP A 7 -13.39 3.16 -13.33
C ASP A 7 -13.59 1.77 -12.72
N ARG A 8 -14.70 1.09 -13.03
CA ARG A 8 -14.96 -0.27 -12.53
C ARG A 8 -13.97 -1.32 -13.05
N GLU A 9 -13.50 -1.11 -14.27
CA GLU A 9 -12.68 -2.09 -14.99
C GLU A 9 -11.18 -1.74 -14.95
N VAL A 10 -10.82 -0.56 -14.42
CA VAL A 10 -9.44 -0.12 -14.31
C VAL A 10 -8.59 -1.10 -13.50
N THR A 11 -7.54 -1.58 -14.14
CA THR A 11 -6.51 -2.40 -13.51
C THR A 11 -5.57 -1.57 -12.65
N LEU A 12 -4.92 -2.23 -11.69
CA LEU A 12 -3.90 -1.60 -10.86
C LEU A 12 -2.77 -1.00 -11.71
N ARG A 13 -2.40 -1.63 -12.83
CA ARG A 13 -1.40 -1.10 -13.76
C ARG A 13 -1.86 0.18 -14.43
N GLU A 14 -3.04 0.16 -15.06
CA GLU A 14 -3.55 1.34 -15.79
C GLU A 14 -3.69 2.54 -14.85
N TYR A 15 -4.17 2.30 -13.63
CA TYR A 15 -4.23 3.35 -12.62
C TYR A 15 -2.84 3.82 -12.19
N ALA A 16 -1.90 2.90 -11.93
CA ALA A 16 -0.54 3.26 -11.53
C ALA A 16 0.16 4.13 -12.59
N ASP A 17 -0.02 3.81 -13.87
CA ASP A 17 0.59 4.57 -14.96
C ASP A 17 0.02 5.99 -15.02
N ARG A 18 -1.31 6.16 -14.89
CA ARG A 18 -1.96 7.48 -14.82
C ARG A 18 -1.53 8.27 -13.58
N TRP A 19 -1.58 7.62 -12.42
CA TRP A 19 -1.22 8.20 -11.13
C TRP A 19 0.23 8.69 -11.12
N LEU A 20 1.16 7.90 -11.68
CA LEU A 20 2.56 8.31 -11.78
C LEU A 20 2.75 9.56 -12.65
N GLU A 21 1.96 9.77 -13.69
CA GLU A 21 2.07 11.01 -14.49
C GLU A 21 1.52 12.22 -13.73
N VAL A 22 0.43 12.06 -12.97
CA VAL A 22 -0.14 13.14 -12.14
C VAL A 22 0.82 13.54 -11.03
N VAL A 23 1.26 12.59 -10.20
CA VAL A 23 2.08 12.91 -9.03
C VAL A 23 3.47 13.42 -9.38
N LYS A 24 3.92 13.24 -10.62
CA LYS A 24 5.24 13.67 -11.10
C LYS A 24 5.48 15.17 -10.92
N SER A 25 4.45 15.99 -11.08
CA SER A 25 4.52 17.45 -10.86
C SER A 25 4.28 17.88 -9.42
N GLU A 26 3.77 16.98 -8.58
CA GLU A 26 3.32 17.31 -7.21
C GLU A 26 4.36 16.95 -6.14
N ILE A 27 5.22 15.98 -6.42
CA ILE A 27 6.20 15.46 -5.47
C ILE A 27 7.64 15.65 -5.96
N GLU A 28 8.58 15.57 -5.02
CA GLU A 28 10.00 15.65 -5.34
C GLU A 28 10.41 14.58 -6.37
N PRO A 29 11.24 14.91 -7.38
CA PRO A 29 11.67 13.98 -8.42
C PRO A 29 12.27 12.67 -7.90
N ALA A 30 12.99 12.72 -6.78
CA ALA A 30 13.57 11.55 -6.14
C ALA A 30 12.48 10.61 -5.58
N THR A 31 11.43 11.17 -4.98
CA THR A 31 10.28 10.41 -4.45
C THR A 31 9.46 9.79 -5.59
N TRP A 32 9.23 10.55 -6.67
CA TRP A 32 8.58 10.02 -7.87
C TRP A 32 9.34 8.85 -8.48
N ARG A 33 10.67 8.98 -8.69
CA ARG A 33 11.51 7.90 -9.21
C ARG A 33 11.41 6.66 -8.32
N ASN A 34 11.47 6.87 -7.01
CA ASN A 34 11.34 5.83 -6.00
C ASN A 34 9.99 5.09 -6.07
N TYR A 35 8.88 5.81 -6.27
CA TYR A 35 7.56 5.21 -6.47
C TYR A 35 7.49 4.42 -7.77
N ARG A 36 7.92 5.03 -8.88
CA ARG A 36 7.93 4.40 -10.20
C ARG A 36 8.72 3.09 -10.20
N GLU A 37 9.92 3.07 -9.65
CA GLU A 37 10.76 1.87 -9.56
C GLU A 37 10.10 0.78 -8.72
N ARG A 38 9.57 1.12 -7.55
CA ARG A 38 8.93 0.14 -6.65
C ARG A 38 7.68 -0.47 -7.26
N LEU A 39 6.85 0.37 -7.89
CA LEU A 39 5.63 -0.08 -8.56
C LEU A 39 5.97 -0.99 -9.74
N ASN A 40 6.80 -0.53 -10.67
CA ASN A 40 7.11 -1.25 -11.90
C ASN A 40 7.89 -2.55 -11.67
N ASN A 41 8.87 -2.54 -10.77
CA ASN A 41 9.79 -3.67 -10.63
C ASN A 41 9.27 -4.73 -9.65
N HIS A 42 8.41 -4.35 -8.70
CA HIS A 42 8.07 -5.25 -7.59
C HIS A 42 6.57 -5.49 -7.41
N ILE A 43 5.71 -4.54 -7.75
CA ILE A 43 4.27 -4.64 -7.44
C ILE A 43 3.46 -5.01 -8.68
N LEU A 44 3.60 -4.24 -9.75
CA LEU A 44 2.84 -4.41 -10.98
C LEU A 44 3.11 -5.72 -11.73
N PRO A 45 4.30 -6.37 -11.65
CA PRO A 45 4.49 -7.69 -12.25
C PRO A 45 3.56 -8.76 -11.67
N THR A 46 3.17 -8.63 -10.41
CA THR A 46 2.34 -9.62 -9.71
C THR A 46 0.88 -9.18 -9.62
N LEU A 47 0.63 -7.92 -9.26
CA LEU A 47 -0.72 -7.41 -8.98
C LEU A 47 -1.29 -6.54 -10.10
N GLY A 48 -0.48 -6.13 -11.07
CA GLY A 48 -0.86 -5.11 -12.07
C GLY A 48 -2.05 -5.51 -12.95
N ARG A 49 -2.30 -6.81 -13.14
CA ARG A 49 -3.42 -7.33 -13.93
C ARG A 49 -4.75 -7.35 -13.16
N LEU A 50 -4.71 -7.24 -11.84
CA LEU A 50 -5.93 -7.22 -11.03
C LEU A 50 -6.63 -5.86 -11.21
N LYS A 51 -7.96 -5.88 -11.25
CA LYS A 51 -8.75 -4.66 -11.12
C LYS A 51 -8.50 -4.03 -9.77
N LEU A 52 -8.48 -2.69 -9.69
CA LEU A 52 -8.32 -1.98 -8.41
C LEU A 52 -9.30 -2.48 -7.35
N ARG A 53 -10.56 -2.69 -7.75
CA ARG A 53 -11.65 -3.19 -6.89
C ARG A 53 -11.44 -4.62 -6.39
N GLU A 54 -10.58 -5.40 -7.04
CA GLU A 54 -10.24 -6.78 -6.68
C GLU A 54 -8.97 -6.87 -5.85
N VAL A 55 -8.22 -5.78 -5.70
CA VAL A 55 -7.06 -5.74 -4.82
C VAL A 55 -7.54 -5.93 -3.37
N ARG A 56 -7.08 -7.02 -2.75
CA ARG A 56 -7.41 -7.38 -1.37
C ARG A 56 -6.15 -7.44 -0.53
N ARG A 57 -6.32 -7.26 0.79
CA ARG A 57 -5.28 -7.41 1.81
C ARG A 57 -4.46 -8.70 1.66
N ARG A 58 -5.10 -9.81 1.28
CA ARG A 58 -4.43 -11.10 1.07
C ARG A 58 -3.41 -11.07 -0.07
N HIS A 59 -3.71 -10.39 -1.18
CA HIS A 59 -2.82 -10.28 -2.33
C HIS A 59 -1.57 -9.47 -1.96
N ILE A 60 -1.77 -8.36 -1.24
CA ILE A 60 -0.67 -7.52 -0.75
C ILE A 60 0.20 -8.29 0.26
N LYS A 61 -0.41 -9.00 1.21
CA LYS A 61 0.34 -9.83 2.17
C LYS A 61 1.18 -10.90 1.48
N ALA A 62 0.59 -11.60 0.50
CA ALA A 62 1.29 -12.61 -0.27
C ALA A 62 2.50 -12.01 -1.00
N LEU A 63 2.31 -10.89 -1.70
CA LEU A 63 3.39 -10.19 -2.40
C LEU A 63 4.52 -9.79 -1.43
N LEU A 64 4.21 -9.15 -0.30
CA LEU A 64 5.25 -8.70 0.64
C LEU A 64 5.98 -9.86 1.30
N ASN A 65 5.32 -11.00 1.50
CA ASN A 65 5.97 -12.21 2.03
C ASN A 65 6.90 -12.83 0.99
N ASP A 66 6.46 -12.90 -0.27
CA ASP A 66 7.27 -13.37 -1.39
C ASP A 66 8.54 -12.50 -1.57
N LYS A 67 8.42 -11.17 -1.50
CA LYS A 67 9.60 -10.28 -1.54
C LYS A 67 10.55 -10.47 -0.35
N ARG A 68 10.04 -10.78 0.85
CA ARG A 68 10.92 -11.16 1.98
C ARG A 68 11.64 -12.47 1.72
N ALA A 69 10.93 -13.47 1.18
CA ALA A 69 11.52 -14.77 0.85
C ALA A 69 12.60 -14.66 -0.24
N GLN A 70 12.46 -13.71 -1.16
CA GLN A 70 13.46 -13.35 -2.18
C GLN A 70 14.68 -12.58 -1.62
N GLY A 71 14.77 -12.38 -0.30
CA GLY A 71 15.93 -11.75 0.34
C GLY A 71 15.91 -10.22 0.36
N HIS A 72 14.80 -9.55 -0.02
CA HIS A 72 14.72 -8.10 0.09
C HIS A 72 14.78 -7.65 1.56
N ALA A 73 15.59 -6.61 1.82
CA ALA A 73 15.72 -6.03 3.15
C ALA A 73 14.35 -5.57 3.72
N PRO A 74 14.13 -5.68 5.04
CA PRO A 74 12.86 -5.29 5.67
C PRO A 74 12.41 -3.86 5.34
N ASN A 75 13.37 -2.93 5.25
CA ASN A 75 13.07 -1.55 4.87
C ASN A 75 12.60 -1.43 3.41
N GLY A 76 13.22 -2.17 2.47
CA GLY A 76 12.80 -2.19 1.08
C GLY A 76 11.35 -2.66 0.93
N VAL A 77 11.00 -3.76 1.60
CA VAL A 77 9.62 -4.30 1.61
C VAL A 77 8.64 -3.30 2.25
N ARG A 78 9.05 -2.61 3.33
CA ARG A 78 8.24 -1.53 3.94
C ARG A 78 7.99 -0.40 2.95
N MET A 79 9.00 0.00 2.19
CA MET A 79 8.88 1.08 1.20
C MET A 79 8.03 0.66 -0.02
N MET A 80 8.09 -0.60 -0.46
CA MET A 80 7.17 -1.12 -1.48
C MET A 80 5.72 -1.03 -1.00
N LYS A 81 5.45 -1.46 0.25
CA LYS A 81 4.11 -1.30 0.85
C LYS A 81 3.69 0.17 0.89
N ALA A 82 4.60 1.08 1.28
CA ALA A 82 4.30 2.50 1.37
C ALA A 82 3.89 3.07 0.00
N ALA A 83 4.66 2.81 -1.06
CA ALA A 83 4.33 3.26 -2.42
C ALA A 83 2.96 2.74 -2.89
N LEU A 84 2.69 1.44 -2.68
CA LEU A 84 1.37 0.86 -3.00
C LEU A 84 0.25 1.48 -2.15
N SER A 85 0.53 1.79 -0.88
CA SER A 85 -0.45 2.42 -0.01
C SER A 85 -0.79 3.83 -0.46
N SER A 86 0.19 4.63 -0.88
CA SER A 86 -0.05 5.99 -1.41
C SER A 86 -0.96 5.92 -2.64
N LEU A 87 -0.59 5.10 -3.63
CA LEU A 87 -1.40 4.90 -4.83
C LEU A 87 -2.85 4.47 -4.52
N LEU A 88 -3.04 3.55 -3.57
CA LEU A 88 -4.36 3.07 -3.18
C LEU A 88 -5.13 4.04 -2.28
N THR A 89 -4.49 5.05 -1.71
CA THR A 89 -5.18 6.15 -1.03
C THR A 89 -5.76 7.09 -2.08
N ASP A 90 -4.97 7.47 -3.07
CA ASP A 90 -5.46 8.35 -4.14
C ASP A 90 -6.58 7.65 -4.94
N ALA A 91 -6.52 6.32 -5.10
CA ALA A 91 -7.62 5.58 -5.72
C ALA A 91 -8.93 5.58 -4.89
N VAL A 92 -8.84 5.83 -3.58
CA VAL A 92 -10.00 6.06 -2.72
C VAL A 92 -10.50 7.49 -2.89
N ASP A 93 -9.58 8.45 -2.94
CA ASP A 93 -9.90 9.87 -3.13
C ASP A 93 -10.54 10.13 -4.52
N ASP A 94 -10.12 9.37 -5.54
CA ASP A 94 -10.74 9.32 -6.88
C ASP A 94 -12.05 8.48 -6.91
N GLU A 95 -12.52 8.00 -5.77
CA GLU A 95 -13.75 7.21 -5.58
C GLU A 95 -13.82 5.89 -6.40
N ILE A 96 -12.69 5.40 -6.91
CA ILE A 96 -12.61 4.14 -7.67
C ILE A 96 -12.78 2.92 -6.75
N ILE A 97 -12.23 3.01 -5.54
CA ILE A 97 -12.35 1.99 -4.49
C ILE A 97 -12.82 2.60 -3.17
N GLU A 98 -13.61 1.84 -2.41
CA GLU A 98 -14.20 2.33 -1.16
C GLU A 98 -13.21 2.40 0.01
N SER A 99 -12.11 1.65 -0.05
CA SER A 99 -11.12 1.67 1.03
C SER A 99 -9.76 1.17 0.57
N ASN A 100 -8.70 1.69 1.19
CA ASN A 100 -7.33 1.29 0.91
C ASN A 100 -7.01 -0.05 1.60
N PRO A 101 -6.79 -1.16 0.84
CA PRO A 101 -6.47 -2.45 1.43
C PRO A 101 -5.05 -2.51 2.02
N ALA A 102 -4.14 -1.60 1.69
CA ALA A 102 -2.75 -1.61 2.16
C ALA A 102 -2.57 -1.02 3.58
N LEU A 103 -3.43 -0.09 4.02
CA LEU A 103 -3.30 0.62 5.30
C LEU A 103 -3.06 -0.31 6.50
N GLN A 104 -3.85 -1.38 6.62
CA GLN A 104 -3.81 -2.31 7.77
C GLN A 104 -2.89 -3.53 7.58
N VAL A 105 -2.16 -3.63 6.46
CA VAL A 105 -1.29 -4.79 6.21
C VAL A 105 -0.05 -4.71 7.12
N GLY A 106 0.06 -5.63 8.08
CA GLY A 106 1.23 -5.74 8.97
C GLY A 106 1.07 -5.09 10.35
N ARG A 107 -0.07 -4.45 10.66
CA ARG A 107 -0.40 -4.14 12.07
C ARG A 107 -0.72 -5.46 12.78
N LYS A 108 0.22 -6.00 13.58
CA LYS A 108 -0.14 -6.97 14.62
C LYS A 108 -1.10 -6.23 15.55
N LYS A 109 -2.32 -6.76 15.81
CA LYS A 109 -3.13 -6.27 16.95
C LYS A 109 -2.20 -6.30 18.17
N LYS A 110 -1.96 -5.17 18.83
CA LYS A 110 -1.35 -5.19 20.17
C LYS A 110 -2.33 -5.97 21.04
N ARG A 111 -2.08 -7.27 21.20
CA ARG A 111 -2.71 -8.09 22.22
C ARG A 111 -2.14 -7.54 23.52
N TRP A 112 -2.91 -6.71 24.22
CA TRP A 112 -2.52 -6.25 25.55
C TRP A 112 -2.29 -7.50 26.42
N LEU A 113 -1.02 -7.85 26.64
CA LEU A 113 -0.63 -8.73 27.73
C LEU A 113 -0.73 -7.85 28.97
N VAL A 114 -1.86 -7.93 29.66
CA VAL A 114 -1.97 -7.43 31.03
C VAL A 114 -1.01 -8.26 31.87
N SER A 115 0.04 -7.62 32.36
CA SER A 115 0.91 -8.10 33.44
C SER A 115 1.96 -7.03 33.70
N ARG A 116 1.70 -6.16 34.67
CA ARG A 116 2.76 -5.69 35.58
C ARG A 116 2.20 -5.67 37.00
N PRO A 117 2.72 -6.50 37.92
CA PRO A 117 2.47 -6.37 39.35
C PRO A 117 3.32 -5.22 39.91
N GLY A 118 2.79 -4.55 40.94
CA GLY A 118 3.56 -3.76 41.91
C GLY A 118 4.24 -2.49 41.41
N LEU A 119 3.58 -1.35 41.59
CA LEU A 119 4.26 -0.08 41.81
C LEU A 119 3.39 0.78 42.72
N GLU A 120 3.60 0.63 44.03
CA GLU A 120 3.08 1.54 45.05
C GLU A 120 3.82 2.89 44.92
N PRO A 121 3.13 4.03 44.74
CA PRO A 121 3.76 5.33 44.89
C PRO A 121 3.87 5.66 46.38
N GLY A 122 5.12 5.73 46.84
CA GLY A 122 5.48 6.27 48.15
C GLY A 122 5.01 7.71 48.33
N THR A 123 4.68 7.96 49.59
CA THR A 123 4.18 9.14 50.29
C THR A 123 4.86 10.47 49.93
N PRO A 124 4.24 11.58 50.36
CA PRO A 124 4.88 12.37 51.41
C PRO A 124 4.25 12.13 52.79
#